data_AF-A0A3D1T989-F1
#
_entry.id   AF-A0A3D1T989-F1
#
_cell.length_a   1.000
_cell.length_b   1.000
_cell.length_c   1.000
_cell.angle_alpha   90.00
_cell.angle_beta   90.00
_cell.angle_gamma   90.00
#
_symmetry.space_group_name_H-M   'P 1'
#
loop_
_entity.id
_entity.type
_entity.pdbx_description
1 polymer ?
#
loop_
_entity_poly.entity_id
_entity_poly.type
_entity_poly.pdbx_seq_one_letter_code
_entity_poly.pdbx_strand_id
1 'polypeptide(L)'
;MTFFKKVFALIVSFSAYPSLGLQPVRRVLIFLLKVAAFAALLLVVGLVPRFLFHAKGAAEWLGQNLPDSAIVDGKYTTDAELPVRLTHRFFSIHIVASTGAELEEGPDLERPIAFVFEPERLRMLLFTQEPDLEVVERAFPFELVPDGTINTEYLQELFRKMIWQSLPLEFLVIWLSAFAFAVGLALFLTLINRILVRITQRPDLPLVPMFNLCCLAQTPALMLTSSYIIMGMWRWQMQGIYFIIYTVYWIGGSIAFRRQVPWIAMGPLAQALPTRERAGDANGADGAEDDDADDEYADEEDTGEEADPDIQRDEADANEHDSELPSRQDDDADDEERTGDENRRV
;
A
#
# COMPACT_ATOMS: atom_id res chain seq x y z
N MET A 1 -16.12 -19.55 -1.25
CA MET A 1 -16.08 -18.07 -1.47
C MET A 1 -14.77 -17.68 -2.15
N THR A 2 -14.82 -17.07 -3.34
CA THR A 2 -13.64 -16.65 -4.13
C THR A 2 -12.84 -15.54 -3.45
N PHE A 3 -11.59 -15.31 -3.88
CA PHE A 3 -10.71 -14.27 -3.33
C PHE A 3 -11.35 -12.88 -3.33
N PHE A 4 -11.84 -12.41 -4.48
CA PHE A 4 -12.44 -11.07 -4.60
C PHE A 4 -13.71 -10.91 -3.77
N LYS A 5 -14.53 -11.97 -3.67
CA LYS A 5 -15.70 -11.96 -2.78
C LYS A 5 -15.28 -11.72 -1.33
N LYS A 6 -14.22 -12.39 -0.84
CA LYS A 6 -13.69 -12.19 0.52
C LYS A 6 -13.15 -10.76 0.73
N VAL A 7 -12.39 -10.24 -0.23
CA VAL A 7 -11.86 -8.85 -0.17
C VAL A 7 -13.02 -7.86 -0.07
N PHE A 8 -14.02 -7.98 -0.96
CA PHE A 8 -15.19 -7.11 -0.95
C PHE A 8 -15.96 -7.22 0.37
N ALA A 9 -16.19 -8.42 0.88
CA ALA A 9 -16.90 -8.63 2.14
C ALA A 9 -16.18 -7.97 3.33
N LEU A 10 -14.84 -8.06 3.40
CA LEU A 10 -14.05 -7.41 4.45
C LEU A 10 -14.03 -5.88 4.36
N ILE A 11 -14.21 -5.33 3.16
CA ILE A 11 -14.30 -3.88 2.95
C ILE A 11 -15.70 -3.36 3.28
N VAL A 12 -16.76 -4.09 2.93
CA VAL A 12 -18.13 -3.58 3.04
C VAL A 12 -18.79 -3.89 4.39
N SER A 13 -18.40 -4.97 5.07
CA SER A 13 -19.10 -5.41 6.28
C SER A 13 -18.19 -6.06 7.33
N PHE A 14 -18.47 -5.77 8.60
CA PHE A 14 -17.87 -6.47 9.73
C PHE A 14 -18.42 -7.89 9.93
N SER A 15 -19.53 -8.26 9.29
CA SER A 15 -20.16 -9.59 9.45
C SER A 15 -19.32 -10.75 8.90
N ALA A 16 -18.34 -10.48 8.04
CA ALA A 16 -17.44 -11.50 7.50
C ALA A 16 -16.27 -11.84 8.44
N TYR A 17 -15.94 -10.95 9.39
CA TYR A 17 -14.80 -11.11 10.30
C TYR A 17 -14.91 -12.33 11.24
N PRO A 18 -16.09 -12.69 11.79
CA PRO A 18 -16.24 -13.86 12.66
C PRO A 18 -15.87 -15.18 11.99
N SER A 19 -16.43 -15.44 10.80
CA SER A 19 -16.19 -16.69 10.07
C SER A 19 -14.77 -16.79 9.52
N LEU A 20 -14.18 -15.66 9.09
CA LEU A 20 -12.81 -15.62 8.59
C LEU A 20 -11.77 -15.64 9.73
N GLY A 21 -12.09 -15.04 10.88
CA GLY A 21 -11.23 -14.98 12.05
C GLY A 21 -11.00 -16.35 12.71
N LEU A 22 -11.93 -17.28 12.57
CA LEU A 22 -11.82 -18.65 13.08
C LEU A 22 -11.00 -19.59 12.17
N GLN A 23 -10.56 -19.13 11.00
CA GLN A 23 -9.81 -19.97 10.06
C GLN A 23 -8.41 -20.30 10.59
N PRO A 24 -7.80 -21.41 10.16
CA PRO A 24 -6.39 -21.69 10.42
C PRO A 24 -5.50 -20.51 9.99
N VAL A 25 -4.52 -20.15 10.81
CA VAL A 25 -3.60 -19.03 10.56
C VAL A 25 -2.98 -19.11 9.15
N ARG A 26 -2.60 -20.32 8.71
CA ARG A 26 -2.07 -20.56 7.35
C ARG A 26 -3.01 -20.03 6.26
N ARG A 27 -4.33 -20.25 6.36
CA ARG A 27 -5.31 -19.78 5.36
C ARG A 27 -5.41 -18.25 5.36
N VAL A 28 -5.35 -17.63 6.53
CA VAL A 28 -5.38 -16.16 6.67
C VAL A 28 -4.09 -15.53 6.14
N LEU A 29 -2.93 -16.13 6.39
CA LEU A 29 -1.66 -15.68 5.85
C LEU A 29 -1.60 -15.80 4.33
N ILE A 30 -2.06 -16.91 3.75
CA ILE A 30 -2.16 -17.07 2.29
C ILE A 30 -3.10 -16.01 1.71
N PHE A 31 -4.23 -15.74 2.37
CA PHE A 31 -5.14 -14.68 1.95
C PHE A 31 -4.46 -13.31 1.98
N LEU A 32 -3.79 -12.96 3.07
CA LEU A 32 -3.07 -11.70 3.22
C LEU A 32 -1.95 -11.56 2.18
N LEU A 33 -1.24 -12.65 1.88
CA LEU A 33 -0.23 -12.70 0.83
C LEU A 33 -0.84 -12.37 -0.55
N LYS A 34 -2.02 -12.92 -0.86
CA LYS A 34 -2.77 -12.59 -2.09
C LYS A 34 -3.27 -11.14 -2.11
N VAL A 35 -3.72 -10.60 -0.98
CA VAL A 35 -4.10 -9.19 -0.83
C VAL A 35 -2.91 -8.27 -1.09
N ALA A 36 -1.75 -8.57 -0.51
CA ALA A 36 -0.52 -7.83 -0.74
C ALA A 36 -0.05 -7.90 -2.20
N ALA A 37 -0.14 -9.08 -2.83
CA ALA A 37 0.19 -9.24 -4.25
C ALA A 37 -0.71 -8.37 -5.14
N PHE A 38 -2.01 -8.38 -4.87
CA PHE A 38 -2.98 -7.57 -5.61
C PHE A 38 -2.73 -6.07 -5.41
N ALA A 39 -2.47 -5.63 -4.18
CA ALA A 39 -2.13 -4.24 -3.88
C ALA A 39 -0.83 -3.80 -4.58
N ALA A 40 0.19 -4.67 -4.61
CA ALA A 40 1.45 -4.42 -5.32
C ALA A 40 1.23 -4.34 -6.84
N LEU A 41 0.40 -5.22 -7.40
CA LEU A 41 0.06 -5.18 -8.82
C LEU A 41 -0.63 -3.87 -9.20
N LEU A 42 -1.60 -3.42 -8.40
CA LEU A 42 -2.28 -2.13 -8.61
C LEU A 42 -1.29 -0.97 -8.59
N LEU A 43 -0.35 -0.97 -7.64
CA LEU A 43 0.69 0.06 -7.55
C LEU A 43 1.58 0.07 -8.78
N VAL A 44 2.09 -1.09 -9.19
CA VAL A 44 2.97 -1.22 -10.36
C VAL A 44 2.24 -0.74 -11.62
N VAL A 45 1.03 -1.26 -11.88
CA VAL A 45 0.24 -0.87 -13.06
C VAL A 45 -0.13 0.61 -13.04
N GLY A 46 -0.46 1.17 -11.86
CA GLY A 46 -0.83 2.57 -11.73
C GLY A 46 0.34 3.55 -11.81
N LEU A 47 1.55 3.15 -11.42
CA LEU A 47 2.73 4.02 -11.39
C LEU A 47 3.57 3.95 -12.67
N VAL A 48 3.58 2.83 -13.40
CA VAL A 48 4.35 2.67 -14.65
C VAL A 48 4.11 3.81 -15.65
N PRO A 49 2.87 4.23 -15.95
CA PRO A 49 2.64 5.33 -16.90
C PRO A 49 3.28 6.65 -16.46
N ARG A 50 3.30 6.92 -15.15
CA ARG A 50 3.94 8.12 -14.60
C ARG A 50 5.45 8.05 -14.72
N PHE A 51 6.06 6.90 -14.41
CA PHE A 51 7.49 6.71 -14.59
C PHE A 51 7.90 6.85 -16.05
N LEU A 52 7.14 6.27 -16.99
CA LEU A 52 7.40 6.44 -18.42
C LEU A 52 7.28 7.90 -18.87
N PHE A 53 6.29 8.64 -18.34
CA PHE A 53 6.16 10.07 -18.63
C PHE A 53 7.37 10.88 -18.14
N HIS A 54 7.82 10.64 -16.90
CA HIS A 54 9.01 11.31 -16.35
C HIS A 54 10.30 10.91 -17.06
N ALA A 55 10.46 9.63 -17.40
CA ALA A 55 11.59 9.13 -18.17
C ALA A 55 11.68 9.78 -19.55
N LYS A 56 10.53 9.96 -20.22
CA LYS A 56 10.47 10.68 -21.50
C LYS A 56 10.95 12.13 -21.35
N GLY A 57 10.47 12.86 -20.35
CA GLY A 57 10.91 14.24 -20.10
C GLY A 57 12.40 14.33 -19.74
N ALA A 58 12.93 13.37 -18.99
CA ALA A 58 14.36 13.27 -18.70
C ALA A 58 15.18 13.01 -19.97
N ALA A 59 14.76 12.09 -20.82
CA ALA A 59 15.44 11.77 -22.08
C ALA A 59 15.42 12.93 -23.08
N GLU A 60 14.31 13.68 -23.15
CA GLU A 60 14.21 14.90 -23.97
C GLU A 60 15.18 15.97 -23.48
N TRP A 61 15.21 16.23 -22.17
CA TRP A 61 16.14 17.20 -21.61
C TRP A 61 17.60 16.78 -21.81
N LEU A 62 17.94 15.52 -21.55
CA LEU A 62 19.29 15.01 -21.75
C LEU A 62 19.74 15.09 -23.21
N GLY A 63 18.92 14.64 -24.16
CA GLY A 63 19.27 14.69 -25.57
C GLY A 63 19.41 16.11 -26.15
N GLN A 64 18.82 17.12 -25.51
CA GLN A 64 18.96 18.53 -25.90
C GLN A 64 20.16 19.25 -25.26
N ASN A 65 20.65 18.75 -24.12
CA ASN A 65 21.64 19.46 -23.30
C ASN A 65 22.97 18.71 -23.22
N LEU A 66 23.01 17.40 -23.48
CA LEU A 66 24.26 16.65 -23.58
C LEU A 66 25.01 17.07 -24.85
N PRO A 67 26.36 17.15 -24.77
CA PRO A 67 27.17 17.26 -25.97
C PRO A 67 27.02 16.02 -26.84
N ASP A 68 27.29 16.17 -28.13
CA ASP A 68 27.32 15.05 -29.07
C ASP A 68 28.24 13.95 -28.53
N SER A 69 27.62 12.82 -28.19
CA SER A 69 28.25 11.73 -27.47
C SER A 69 27.71 10.38 -27.92
N ALA A 70 28.51 9.34 -27.76
CA ALA A 70 28.17 7.99 -28.16
C ALA A 70 28.76 6.97 -27.18
N ILE A 71 28.16 5.78 -27.18
CA ILE A 71 28.72 4.58 -26.55
C ILE A 71 29.14 3.66 -27.68
N VAL A 72 30.43 3.31 -27.73
CA VAL A 72 31.01 2.43 -28.75
C VAL A 72 31.96 1.46 -28.05
N ASP A 73 31.77 0.16 -28.28
CA ASP A 73 32.59 -0.90 -27.68
C ASP A 73 32.69 -0.77 -26.14
N GLY A 74 31.56 -0.44 -25.50
CA GLY A 74 31.51 -0.25 -24.04
C GLY A 74 32.28 0.97 -23.53
N LYS A 75 32.52 1.98 -24.39
CA LYS A 75 33.19 3.22 -24.02
C LYS A 75 32.37 4.45 -24.36
N TYR A 76 32.31 5.40 -23.44
CA TYR A 76 31.74 6.72 -23.67
C TYR A 76 32.72 7.61 -24.44
N THR A 77 32.26 8.16 -25.56
CA THR A 77 33.01 9.07 -26.43
C THR A 77 32.23 10.37 -26.62
N THR A 78 32.94 11.50 -26.66
CA THR A 78 32.35 12.84 -26.88
C THR A 78 33.36 13.71 -27.62
N ASP A 79 32.86 14.58 -28.50
CA ASP A 79 33.68 15.54 -29.26
C ASP A 79 33.82 16.90 -28.55
N ALA A 80 33.13 17.09 -27.42
CA ALA A 80 33.18 18.33 -26.65
C ALA A 80 34.44 18.45 -25.78
N GLU A 81 34.89 19.68 -25.56
CA GLU A 81 35.93 19.97 -24.57
C GLU A 81 35.42 19.64 -23.16
N LEU A 82 36.14 18.76 -22.46
CA LEU A 82 35.79 18.28 -21.12
C LEU A 82 36.47 19.13 -20.03
N PRO A 83 35.86 19.31 -18.84
CA PRO A 83 34.62 18.70 -18.39
C PRO A 83 33.36 19.48 -18.81
N VAL A 84 32.30 18.75 -19.17
CA VAL A 84 30.97 19.35 -19.42
C VAL A 84 30.10 19.13 -18.19
N ARG A 85 29.58 20.22 -17.61
CA ARG A 85 28.73 20.19 -16.41
C ARG A 85 27.31 20.62 -16.74
N LEU A 86 26.35 19.73 -16.50
CA LEU A 86 24.93 20.00 -16.68
C LEU A 86 24.20 19.90 -15.35
N THR A 87 23.22 20.78 -15.20
CA THR A 87 22.40 20.91 -13.99
C THR A 87 20.94 20.91 -14.41
N HIS A 88 20.15 20.00 -13.85
CA HIS A 88 18.70 20.06 -14.00
C HIS A 88 18.01 20.52 -12.72
N ARG A 89 17.22 21.60 -12.80
CA ARG A 89 16.51 22.21 -11.67
C ARG A 89 15.53 21.24 -10.98
N PHE A 90 14.90 20.33 -11.72
CA PHE A 90 13.88 19.43 -11.15
C PHE A 90 14.41 18.06 -10.73
N PHE A 91 15.57 17.63 -11.25
CA PHE A 91 16.11 16.32 -10.88
C PHE A 91 17.14 16.42 -9.75
N SER A 92 17.61 17.63 -9.41
CA SER A 92 18.70 17.83 -8.43
C SER A 92 19.93 16.97 -8.73
N ILE A 93 20.19 16.76 -10.02
CA ILE A 93 21.26 15.91 -10.55
C ILE A 93 22.30 16.80 -11.21
N HIS A 94 23.57 16.59 -10.87
CA HIS A 94 24.71 17.06 -11.65
C HIS A 94 25.14 15.98 -12.63
N ILE A 95 25.34 16.34 -13.90
CA ILE A 95 25.96 15.45 -14.87
C ILE A 95 27.30 16.04 -15.25
N VAL A 96 28.36 15.24 -15.13
CA VAL A 96 29.72 15.63 -15.49
C VAL A 96 30.27 14.62 -16.49
N ALA A 97 30.54 15.03 -17.72
CA ALA A 97 31.37 14.24 -18.61
C ALA A 97 32.84 14.61 -18.32
N SER A 98 33.67 13.64 -17.89
CA SER A 98 35.08 13.86 -17.52
C SER A 98 35.96 12.66 -17.85
N THR A 99 37.23 12.89 -18.18
CA THR A 99 38.25 11.83 -18.38
C THR A 99 38.86 11.33 -17.06
N GLY A 100 38.23 11.60 -15.92
CA GLY A 100 38.75 11.27 -14.59
C GLY A 100 39.52 12.40 -13.91
N ALA A 101 39.48 13.62 -14.46
CA ALA A 101 40.07 14.81 -13.85
C ALA A 101 39.05 15.46 -12.88
N GLU A 102 39.43 15.44 -11.60
CA GLU A 102 38.98 16.23 -10.46
C GLU A 102 37.66 17.00 -10.61
N LEU A 103 36.64 16.58 -9.85
CA LEU A 103 35.62 17.50 -9.35
C LEU A 103 36.34 18.47 -8.39
N GLU A 104 37.07 19.46 -8.93
CA GLU A 104 37.85 20.44 -8.15
C GLU A 104 36.97 21.32 -7.25
N GLU A 105 35.67 21.40 -7.55
CA GLU A 105 34.70 22.05 -6.68
C GLU A 105 34.05 20.99 -5.80
N GLY A 106 34.14 21.21 -4.48
CA GLY A 106 33.59 20.34 -3.46
C GLY A 106 32.09 20.04 -3.66
N PRO A 107 31.55 19.05 -2.94
CA PRO A 107 30.18 18.57 -3.15
C PRO A 107 29.18 19.73 -3.07
N ASP A 108 28.37 19.89 -4.11
CA ASP A 108 27.20 20.77 -4.05
C ASP A 108 26.16 20.12 -3.11
N LEU A 109 26.23 20.46 -1.83
CA LEU A 109 25.40 19.89 -0.77
C LEU A 109 23.90 20.18 -0.96
N GLU A 110 23.53 21.12 -1.84
CA GLU A 110 22.14 21.35 -2.22
C GLU A 110 21.60 20.25 -3.14
N ARG A 111 22.49 19.45 -3.75
CA ARG A 111 22.16 18.43 -4.74
C ARG A 111 22.89 17.13 -4.44
N PRO A 112 22.23 16.20 -3.74
CA PRO A 112 22.89 15.05 -3.17
C PRO A 112 23.32 14.01 -4.20
N ILE A 113 23.05 14.18 -5.50
CA ILE A 113 23.34 13.17 -6.53
C ILE A 113 24.10 13.79 -7.70
N ALA A 114 25.25 13.20 -8.06
CA ALA A 114 25.95 13.47 -9.30
C ALA A 114 26.18 12.19 -10.12
N PHE A 115 26.05 12.29 -11.43
CA PHE A 115 26.44 11.26 -12.40
C PHE A 115 27.65 11.75 -13.19
N VAL A 116 28.74 10.98 -13.12
CA VAL A 116 29.99 11.27 -13.83
C VAL A 116 30.18 10.23 -14.93
N PHE A 117 30.16 10.68 -16.18
CA PHE A 117 30.45 9.86 -17.35
C PHE A 117 31.96 9.84 -17.55
N GLU A 118 32.61 8.73 -17.17
CA GLU A 118 34.01 8.43 -17.48
C GLU A 118 34.09 7.55 -18.75
N PRO A 119 35.24 7.46 -19.41
CA PRO A 119 35.35 6.71 -20.66
C PRO A 119 34.87 5.25 -20.58
N GLU A 120 35.05 4.57 -19.45
CA GLU A 120 34.72 3.14 -19.31
C GLU A 120 33.52 2.87 -18.38
N ARG A 121 33.04 3.88 -17.65
CA ARG A 121 32.01 3.69 -16.62
C ARG A 121 31.24 4.96 -16.28
N LEU A 122 30.00 4.78 -15.84
CA LEU A 122 29.18 5.80 -15.20
C LEU A 122 29.36 5.71 -13.68
N ARG A 123 29.85 6.77 -13.03
CA ARG A 123 29.91 6.86 -11.57
C ARG A 123 28.72 7.66 -11.06
N MET A 124 27.98 7.11 -10.11
CA MET A 124 26.99 7.83 -9.33
C MET A 124 27.62 8.16 -7.96
N LEU A 125 27.64 9.44 -7.63
CA LEU A 125 28.12 9.97 -6.35
C LEU A 125 26.91 10.44 -5.56
N LEU A 126 26.74 9.88 -4.36
CA LEU A 126 25.76 10.35 -3.41
C LEU A 126 26.46 11.19 -2.34
N PHE A 127 26.15 12.48 -2.30
CA PHE A 127 26.66 13.41 -1.29
C PHE A 127 25.73 13.44 -0.09
N THR A 128 26.30 13.25 1.08
CA THR A 128 25.62 13.40 2.36
C THR A 128 25.88 14.78 2.92
N GLN A 129 24.90 15.34 3.65
CA GLN A 129 25.06 16.66 4.29
C GLN A 129 26.04 16.65 5.46
N GLU A 130 26.48 15.47 5.90
CA GLU A 130 27.50 15.31 6.94
C GLU A 130 28.89 15.28 6.28
N PRO A 131 29.80 16.22 6.61
CA PRO A 131 31.10 16.39 5.95
C PRO A 131 32.07 15.22 6.15
N ASP A 132 31.76 14.31 7.08
CA ASP A 132 32.58 13.13 7.42
C ASP A 132 31.99 11.81 6.90
N LEU A 133 30.80 11.82 6.26
CA LEU A 133 30.25 10.59 5.68
C LEU A 133 30.87 10.30 4.31
N GLU A 134 31.27 9.05 4.11
CA GLU A 134 31.81 8.53 2.86
C GLU A 134 30.84 8.81 1.70
N VAL A 135 31.35 9.44 0.63
CA VAL A 135 30.62 9.55 -0.64
C VAL A 135 30.31 8.14 -1.11
N VAL A 136 29.03 7.79 -1.18
CA VAL A 136 28.64 6.47 -1.70
C VAL A 136 28.84 6.50 -3.19
N GLU A 137 29.92 5.87 -3.63
CA GLU A 137 30.27 5.72 -5.03
C GLU A 137 29.70 4.40 -5.57
N ARG A 138 28.93 4.50 -6.65
CA ARG A 138 28.48 3.36 -7.44
C ARG A 138 29.01 3.53 -8.86
N ALA A 139 29.86 2.61 -9.31
CA ALA A 139 30.36 2.58 -10.68
C ALA A 139 29.59 1.53 -11.50
N PHE A 140 29.14 1.92 -12.69
CA PHE A 140 28.45 1.07 -13.64
C PHE A 140 29.27 1.00 -14.94
N PRO A 141 29.77 -0.17 -15.35
CA PRO A 141 30.53 -0.31 -16.58
C PRO A 141 29.64 -0.09 -17.81
N PHE A 142 30.16 0.58 -18.84
CA PHE A 142 29.44 0.79 -20.09
C PHE A 142 29.37 -0.46 -20.98
N GLU A 143 30.15 -1.51 -20.69
CA GLU A 143 30.08 -2.81 -21.40
C GLU A 143 28.67 -3.44 -21.40
N LEU A 144 27.85 -3.11 -20.40
CA LEU A 144 26.48 -3.61 -20.26
C LEU A 144 25.44 -2.71 -20.95
N VAL A 145 25.87 -1.58 -21.49
CA VAL A 145 25.02 -0.57 -22.13
C VAL A 145 25.12 -0.75 -23.66
N PRO A 146 24.00 -0.78 -24.39
CA PRO A 146 24.04 -0.97 -25.84
C PRO A 146 24.78 0.16 -26.54
N ASP A 147 25.53 -0.16 -27.59
CA ASP A 147 26.19 0.85 -28.40
C ASP A 147 25.18 1.75 -29.13
N GLY A 148 25.54 3.01 -29.30
CA GLY A 148 24.70 3.99 -29.99
C GLY A 148 25.07 5.44 -29.70
N THR A 149 24.61 6.34 -30.57
CA THR A 149 24.67 7.79 -30.33
C THR A 149 23.69 8.16 -29.23
N ILE A 150 24.14 8.89 -28.22
CA ILE A 150 23.32 9.33 -27.09
C ILE A 150 22.46 10.51 -27.55
N ASN A 151 21.31 10.20 -28.13
CA ASN A 151 20.29 11.15 -28.50
C ASN A 151 18.99 10.89 -27.72
N THR A 152 17.97 11.74 -27.93
CA THR A 152 16.67 11.59 -27.24
C THR A 152 16.02 10.23 -27.49
N GLU A 153 16.06 9.70 -28.73
CA GLU A 153 15.44 8.40 -29.04
C GLU A 153 16.14 7.25 -28.35
N TYR A 154 17.48 7.25 -28.37
CA TYR A 154 18.31 6.27 -27.69
C TYR A 154 18.02 6.25 -26.18
N LEU A 155 17.98 7.42 -25.54
CA LEU A 155 17.71 7.55 -24.11
C LEU A 155 16.28 7.13 -23.74
N GLN A 156 15.28 7.46 -24.57
CA GLN A 156 13.91 7.00 -24.37
C GLN A 156 13.81 5.47 -24.45
N GLU A 157 14.48 4.86 -25.42
CA GLU A 157 14.51 3.40 -25.57
C GLU A 157 15.21 2.75 -24.37
N LEU A 158 16.35 3.30 -23.96
CA LEU A 158 17.13 2.81 -22.84
C LEU A 158 16.33 2.87 -21.53
N PHE A 159 15.72 4.01 -21.21
CA PHE A 159 14.91 4.13 -19.99
C PHE A 159 13.67 3.25 -20.04
N ARG A 160 13.02 3.12 -21.21
CA ARG A 160 11.89 2.20 -21.38
C ARG A 160 12.31 0.77 -21.09
N LYS A 161 13.41 0.30 -21.69
CA LYS A 161 13.94 -1.05 -21.44
C LYS A 161 14.30 -1.25 -19.97
N MET A 162 14.97 -0.27 -19.35
CA MET A 162 15.35 -0.32 -17.94
C MET A 162 14.12 -0.46 -17.02
N ILE A 163 13.07 0.34 -17.26
CA ILE A 163 11.81 0.24 -16.51
C ILE A 163 11.20 -1.15 -16.70
N TRP A 164 11.01 -1.62 -17.94
CA TRP A 164 10.40 -2.93 -18.18
C TRP A 164 11.19 -4.09 -17.58
N GLN A 165 12.52 -3.98 -17.55
CA GLN A 165 13.39 -4.98 -16.95
C GLN A 165 13.36 -4.95 -15.42
N SER A 166 13.19 -3.77 -14.79
CA SER A 166 13.09 -3.67 -13.33
C SER A 166 11.72 -4.06 -12.77
N LEU A 167 10.65 -3.98 -13.58
CA LEU A 167 9.28 -4.18 -13.12
C LEU A 167 9.01 -5.49 -12.36
N PRO A 168 9.46 -6.67 -12.81
CA PRO A 168 9.22 -7.92 -12.07
C PRO A 168 9.88 -7.91 -10.68
N LEU A 169 11.07 -7.31 -10.58
CA LEU A 169 11.80 -7.19 -9.32
C LEU A 169 11.10 -6.17 -8.40
N GLU A 170 10.70 -5.01 -8.92
CA GLU A 170 9.97 -4.01 -8.16
C GLU A 170 8.65 -4.55 -7.62
N PHE A 171 7.89 -5.28 -8.47
CA PHE A 171 6.68 -5.97 -8.05
C PHE A 171 6.95 -6.93 -6.89
N LEU A 172 7.98 -7.77 -6.99
CA LEU A 172 8.33 -8.73 -5.97
C LEU A 172 8.73 -8.05 -4.65
N VAL A 173 9.53 -6.99 -4.72
CA VAL A 173 9.97 -6.22 -3.55
C VAL A 173 8.79 -5.55 -2.87
N ILE A 174 7.91 -4.88 -3.62
CA ILE A 174 6.70 -4.23 -3.07
C ILE A 174 5.77 -5.28 -2.45
N TRP A 175 5.54 -6.40 -3.13
CA TRP A 175 4.68 -7.47 -2.64
C TRP A 175 5.17 -8.06 -1.31
N LEU A 176 6.44 -8.48 -1.25
CA LEU A 176 6.99 -9.12 -0.06
C LEU A 176 7.18 -8.13 1.09
N SER A 177 7.57 -6.89 0.81
CA SER A 177 7.68 -5.85 1.84
C SER A 177 6.30 -5.49 2.42
N ALA A 178 5.27 -5.33 1.58
CA ALA A 178 3.91 -5.09 2.04
C ALA A 178 3.38 -6.26 2.90
N PHE A 179 3.62 -7.50 2.48
CA PHE A 179 3.25 -8.69 3.26
C PHE A 179 4.00 -8.76 4.61
N ALA A 180 5.31 -8.57 4.60
CA ALA A 180 6.12 -8.61 5.82
C ALA A 180 5.72 -7.50 6.81
N PHE A 181 5.51 -6.28 6.30
CA PHE A 181 5.01 -5.16 7.08
C PHE A 181 3.63 -5.45 7.68
N ALA A 182 2.73 -5.99 6.87
CA ALA A 182 1.39 -6.38 7.26
C ALA A 182 1.39 -7.40 8.41
N VAL A 183 2.17 -8.46 8.28
CA VAL A 183 2.33 -9.49 9.32
C VAL A 183 2.97 -8.90 10.57
N GLY A 184 4.05 -8.12 10.43
CA GLY A 184 4.73 -7.47 11.56
C GLY A 184 3.79 -6.55 12.35
N LEU A 185 3.00 -5.75 11.65
CA LEU A 185 2.01 -4.86 12.27
C LEU A 185 0.88 -5.64 12.96
N ALA A 186 0.42 -6.74 12.36
CA ALA A 186 -0.60 -7.61 12.97
C ALA A 186 -0.08 -8.26 14.26
N LEU A 187 1.17 -8.74 14.27
CA LEU A 187 1.82 -9.27 15.46
C LEU A 187 1.96 -8.21 16.55
N PHE A 188 2.44 -7.01 16.17
CA PHE A 188 2.62 -5.90 17.09
C PHE A 188 1.31 -5.49 17.77
N LEU A 189 0.22 -5.33 17.01
CA LEU A 189 -1.08 -5.00 17.60
C LEU A 189 -1.68 -6.14 18.41
N THR A 190 -1.44 -7.39 18.01
CA THR A 190 -1.85 -8.55 18.81
C THR A 190 -1.16 -8.54 20.18
N LEU A 191 0.12 -8.16 20.23
CA LEU A 191 0.87 -8.02 21.48
C LEU A 191 0.34 -6.85 22.33
N ILE A 192 0.13 -5.67 21.73
CA ILE A 192 -0.42 -4.50 22.43
C ILE A 192 -1.77 -4.81 23.04
N ASN A 193 -2.67 -5.44 22.28
CA ASN A 193 -4.01 -5.70 22.78
C ASN A 193 -4.01 -6.75 23.90
N ARG A 194 -3.05 -7.70 23.94
CA ARG A 194 -2.87 -8.57 25.11
C ARG A 194 -2.47 -7.78 26.37
N ILE A 195 -1.59 -6.79 26.23
CA ILE A 195 -1.21 -5.91 27.34
C ILE A 195 -2.43 -5.08 27.77
N LEU A 196 -3.17 -4.53 26.81
CA LEU A 196 -4.35 -3.71 27.06
C LEU A 196 -5.46 -4.49 27.77
N VAL A 197 -5.73 -5.74 27.36
CA VAL A 197 -6.72 -6.61 27.99
C VAL A 197 -6.37 -6.91 29.44
N ARG A 198 -5.08 -7.15 29.74
CA ARG A 198 -4.62 -7.33 31.13
C ARG A 198 -4.85 -6.10 31.99
N ILE A 199 -4.67 -4.90 31.43
CA ILE A 199 -4.88 -3.63 32.14
C ILE A 199 -6.39 -3.35 32.29
N THR A 200 -7.19 -3.63 31.27
CA THR A 200 -8.62 -3.24 31.20
C THR A 200 -9.59 -4.31 31.69
N GLN A 201 -9.10 -5.49 32.10
CA GLN A 201 -9.90 -6.63 32.59
C GLN A 201 -11.04 -7.07 31.66
N ARG A 202 -10.92 -6.81 30.35
CA ARG A 202 -11.91 -7.20 29.35
C ARG A 202 -11.80 -8.70 29.05
N PRO A 203 -12.88 -9.36 28.57
CA PRO A 203 -12.78 -10.74 28.09
C PRO A 203 -11.75 -10.82 26.97
N ASP A 204 -10.78 -11.72 27.15
CA ASP A 204 -9.65 -11.95 26.23
C ASP A 204 -10.12 -12.72 25.00
N LEU A 205 -9.62 -12.33 23.83
CA LEU A 205 -9.78 -13.12 22.61
C LEU A 205 -8.62 -14.12 22.54
N PRO A 206 -8.83 -15.38 22.14
CA PRO A 206 -7.72 -16.29 21.94
C PRO A 206 -6.73 -15.72 20.90
N LEU A 207 -5.44 -16.04 21.09
CA LEU A 207 -4.35 -15.43 20.32
C LEU A 207 -4.53 -15.57 18.81
N VAL A 208 -4.98 -16.75 18.35
CA VAL A 208 -5.13 -17.08 16.93
C VAL A 208 -6.25 -16.24 16.27
N PRO A 209 -7.51 -16.26 16.75
CA PRO A 209 -8.55 -15.37 16.24
C PRO A 209 -8.16 -13.90 16.27
N MET A 210 -7.48 -13.47 17.33
CA MET A 210 -7.06 -12.08 17.46
C MET A 210 -6.03 -11.67 16.39
N PHE A 211 -5.00 -12.50 16.19
CA PHE A 211 -4.04 -12.31 15.11
C PHE A 211 -4.70 -12.32 13.74
N ASN A 212 -5.61 -13.27 13.51
CA ASN A 212 -6.34 -13.36 12.25
C ASN A 212 -7.18 -12.10 11.97
N LEU A 213 -7.88 -11.58 12.97
CA LEU A 213 -8.64 -10.33 12.84
C LEU A 213 -7.74 -9.13 12.52
N CYS A 214 -6.57 -9.04 13.15
CA CYS A 214 -5.57 -8.03 12.81
C CYS A 214 -5.11 -8.15 11.35
N CYS A 215 -4.81 -9.36 10.85
CA CYS A 215 -4.46 -9.56 9.44
C CYS A 215 -5.62 -9.16 8.49
N LEU A 216 -6.85 -9.58 8.79
CA LEU A 216 -8.01 -9.32 7.93
C LEU A 216 -8.35 -7.82 7.87
N ALA A 217 -8.22 -7.11 8.99
CA ALA A 217 -8.49 -5.67 9.09
C ALA A 217 -7.55 -4.79 8.24
N GLN A 218 -6.42 -5.31 7.79
CA GLN A 218 -5.50 -4.57 6.92
C GLN A 218 -5.98 -4.51 5.46
N THR A 219 -6.86 -5.42 5.05
CA THR A 219 -7.38 -5.48 3.68
C THR A 219 -7.92 -4.13 3.19
N PRO A 220 -8.88 -3.46 3.87
CA PRO A 220 -9.37 -2.15 3.45
C PRO A 220 -8.31 -1.06 3.47
N ALA A 221 -7.43 -1.08 4.48
CA ALA A 221 -6.37 -0.07 4.62
C ALA A 221 -5.35 -0.16 3.47
N LEU A 222 -4.92 -1.37 3.10
CA LEU A 222 -4.03 -1.61 1.97
C LEU A 222 -4.67 -1.18 0.64
N MET A 223 -5.93 -1.54 0.39
CA MET A 223 -6.61 -1.16 -0.85
C MET A 223 -6.75 0.36 -1.00
N LEU A 224 -7.11 1.05 0.08
CA LEU A 224 -7.26 2.51 0.04
C LEU A 224 -5.91 3.21 -0.13
N THR A 225 -4.88 2.79 0.61
CA THR A 225 -3.54 3.39 0.51
C THR A 225 -2.94 3.18 -0.88
N SER A 226 -3.08 2.00 -1.48
CA SER A 226 -2.66 1.77 -2.87
C SER A 226 -3.37 2.72 -3.82
N SER A 227 -4.68 2.94 -3.66
CA SER A 227 -5.46 3.86 -4.49
C SER A 227 -4.96 5.31 -4.38
N TYR A 228 -4.67 5.79 -3.17
CA TYR A 228 -4.13 7.14 -2.95
C TYR A 228 -2.73 7.33 -3.54
N ILE A 229 -1.86 6.32 -3.45
CA ILE A 229 -0.53 6.36 -4.06
C ILE A 229 -0.67 6.49 -5.58
N ILE A 230 -1.54 5.69 -6.20
CA ILE A 230 -1.79 5.74 -7.65
C ILE A 230 -2.31 7.12 -8.06
N MET A 231 -3.18 7.75 -7.26
CA MET A 231 -3.64 9.11 -7.51
C MET A 231 -2.54 10.17 -7.34
N GLY A 232 -1.38 9.83 -6.78
CA GLY A 232 -0.26 10.76 -6.57
C GLY A 232 -0.44 11.66 -5.37
N MET A 233 -1.34 11.28 -4.47
CA MET A 233 -1.62 12.02 -3.24
C MET A 233 -0.72 11.53 -2.09
N TRP A 234 0.42 10.94 -2.40
CA TRP A 234 1.34 10.42 -1.38
C TRP A 234 1.88 11.56 -0.52
N ARG A 235 1.46 11.57 0.74
CA ARG A 235 1.91 12.50 1.78
C ARG A 235 2.12 11.71 3.06
N TRP A 236 3.01 12.17 3.94
CA TRP A 236 3.19 11.57 5.27
C TRP A 236 1.88 11.41 6.06
N GLN A 237 0.90 12.29 5.82
CA GLN A 237 -0.45 12.24 6.38
C GLN A 237 -1.22 10.94 6.01
N MET A 238 -0.89 10.30 4.87
CA MET A 238 -1.51 9.05 4.42
C MET A 238 -1.21 7.87 5.35
N GLN A 239 -0.08 7.90 6.06
CA GLN A 239 0.22 6.91 7.11
C GLN A 239 -0.83 7.01 8.23
N GLY A 240 -1.19 8.23 8.63
CA GLY A 240 -2.25 8.46 9.63
C GLY A 240 -3.61 7.92 9.18
N ILE A 241 -3.98 8.14 7.92
CA ILE A 241 -5.24 7.62 7.35
C ILE A 241 -5.24 6.08 7.33
N TYR A 242 -4.13 5.46 6.91
CA TYR A 242 -3.96 4.00 6.98
C TYR A 242 -4.19 3.48 8.39
N PHE A 243 -3.54 4.09 9.40
CA PHE A 243 -3.69 3.69 10.80
C PHE A 243 -5.12 3.87 11.31
N ILE A 244 -5.79 4.96 10.97
CA ILE A 244 -7.18 5.21 11.38
C ILE A 244 -8.10 4.13 10.82
N ILE A 245 -8.03 3.87 9.52
CA ILE A 245 -8.89 2.88 8.86
C ILE A 245 -8.62 1.50 9.40
N TYR A 246 -7.35 1.12 9.47
CA TYR A 246 -6.96 -0.16 10.04
C TYR A 246 -7.51 -0.35 11.46
N THR A 247 -7.41 0.69 12.30
CA THR A 247 -7.93 0.67 13.67
C THR A 247 -9.45 0.53 13.71
N VAL A 248 -10.19 1.26 12.86
CA VAL A 248 -11.65 1.16 12.76
C VAL A 248 -12.06 -0.26 12.39
N TYR A 249 -11.43 -0.87 11.39
CA TYR A 249 -11.78 -2.22 10.96
C TYR A 249 -11.37 -3.30 11.94
N TRP A 250 -10.24 -3.09 12.62
CA TRP A 250 -9.81 -3.99 13.69
C TRP A 250 -10.76 -3.96 14.88
N ILE A 251 -11.18 -2.78 15.35
CA ILE A 251 -12.14 -2.63 16.45
C ILE A 251 -13.51 -3.18 16.03
N GLY A 252 -14.02 -2.78 14.85
CA GLY A 252 -15.31 -3.22 14.32
C GLY A 252 -15.38 -4.73 14.14
N GLY A 253 -14.36 -5.32 13.51
CA GLY A 253 -14.24 -6.77 13.34
C GLY A 253 -14.14 -7.51 14.68
N SER A 254 -13.41 -6.96 15.65
CA SER A 254 -13.31 -7.53 17.01
C SER A 254 -14.64 -7.49 17.76
N ILE A 255 -15.42 -6.42 17.64
CA ILE A 255 -16.76 -6.31 18.23
C ILE A 255 -17.72 -7.31 17.58
N ALA A 256 -17.73 -7.39 16.24
CA ALA A 256 -18.55 -8.34 15.50
C ALA A 256 -18.23 -9.80 15.89
N PHE A 257 -16.93 -10.12 16.02
CA PHE A 257 -16.47 -11.44 16.46
C PHE A 257 -17.01 -11.79 17.85
N ARG A 258 -16.89 -10.87 18.82
CA ARG A 258 -17.37 -11.09 20.19
C ARG A 258 -18.90 -11.22 20.30
N ARG A 259 -19.66 -10.58 19.40
CA ARG A 259 -21.13 -10.66 19.37
C ARG A 259 -21.64 -11.98 18.79
N GLN A 260 -20.96 -12.50 17.77
CA GLN A 260 -21.43 -13.68 17.02
C GLN A 260 -20.83 -15.00 17.50
N VAL A 261 -19.67 -14.98 18.15
CA VAL A 261 -19.03 -16.19 18.69
C VAL A 261 -19.21 -16.21 20.21
N PRO A 262 -20.20 -16.93 20.75
CA PRO A 262 -20.40 -17.02 22.19
C PRO A 262 -19.17 -17.65 22.85
N TRP A 263 -18.60 -16.95 23.83
CA TRP A 263 -17.38 -17.30 24.58
C TRP A 263 -17.41 -18.71 25.21
N ILE A 264 -18.60 -19.28 25.42
CA ILE A 264 -18.83 -20.62 25.97
C ILE A 264 -18.40 -21.73 24.98
N ALA A 265 -18.41 -21.47 23.68
CA ALA A 265 -18.02 -22.45 22.66
C ALA A 265 -16.51 -22.48 22.36
N MET A 266 -15.72 -21.52 22.85
CA MET A 266 -14.27 -21.48 22.59
C MET A 266 -13.45 -22.37 23.53
N GLY A 267 -14.02 -22.85 24.65
CA GLY A 267 -13.36 -23.79 25.57
C GLY A 267 -13.04 -25.15 24.92
N PRO A 268 -13.99 -25.81 24.23
CA PRO A 268 -13.74 -27.05 23.51
C PRO A 268 -13.01 -26.85 22.17
N LEU A 269 -13.20 -25.72 21.49
CA LEU A 269 -12.55 -25.43 20.19
C LEU A 269 -11.04 -25.15 20.29
N ALA A 270 -10.56 -24.65 21.44
CA ALA A 270 -9.12 -24.57 21.72
C ALA A 270 -8.48 -25.96 21.92
N GLN A 271 -9.27 -26.98 22.30
CA GLN A 271 -8.81 -28.37 22.45
C GLN A 271 -9.08 -29.23 21.19
N ALA A 272 -9.89 -28.76 20.25
CA ALA A 272 -10.29 -29.47 19.03
C ALA A 272 -9.61 -28.96 17.74
N LEU A 273 -8.52 -28.19 17.83
CA LEU A 273 -7.61 -28.02 16.70
C LEU A 273 -6.86 -29.37 16.51
N PRO A 274 -6.86 -29.95 15.30
CA PRO A 274 -6.61 -31.37 15.13
C PRO A 274 -5.13 -31.71 15.39
N THR A 275 -4.86 -32.40 16.49
CA THR A 275 -3.73 -33.35 16.60
C THR A 275 -4.05 -34.64 15.83
N ARG A 276 -4.64 -34.53 14.64
CA ARG A 276 -4.95 -35.69 13.78
C ARG A 276 -3.81 -35.91 12.79
N GLU A 277 -2.61 -36.09 13.32
CA GLU A 277 -1.41 -36.49 12.56
C GLU A 277 -0.50 -37.44 13.39
N ARG A 278 -1.08 -38.22 14.29
CA ARG A 278 -0.34 -39.27 15.02
C ARG A 278 -1.05 -40.61 15.20
N ALA A 279 -2.07 -40.87 14.39
CA ALA A 279 -2.65 -42.19 14.25
C ALA A 279 -2.80 -42.49 12.76
N GLY A 280 -1.68 -42.79 12.11
CA GLY A 280 -1.63 -43.05 10.67
C GLY A 280 -0.25 -43.37 10.11
N ASP A 281 0.74 -43.76 10.93
CA ASP A 281 1.95 -44.40 10.41
C ASP A 281 1.72 -45.91 10.36
N ALA A 282 1.06 -46.35 9.29
CA ALA A 282 1.28 -47.67 8.71
C ALA A 282 0.67 -47.70 7.30
N ASN A 283 1.57 -47.72 6.31
CA ASN A 283 1.41 -48.11 4.91
C ASN A 283 1.15 -47.00 3.89
N GLY A 284 2.15 -46.81 3.02
CA GLY A 284 1.91 -46.88 1.57
C GLY A 284 2.12 -45.59 0.78
N ALA A 285 3.36 -45.40 0.34
CA ALA A 285 3.82 -45.01 -1.00
C ALA A 285 2.90 -44.22 -1.97
N ASP A 286 3.61 -43.27 -2.63
CA ASP A 286 3.44 -42.76 -4.00
C ASP A 286 2.44 -41.64 -4.29
N GLY A 287 2.94 -40.67 -5.07
CA GLY A 287 2.14 -39.94 -6.05
C GLY A 287 1.91 -38.46 -5.76
N ALA A 288 2.54 -37.60 -6.56
CA ALA A 288 2.12 -36.23 -6.77
C ALA A 288 0.73 -36.18 -7.44
N GLU A 289 -0.07 -35.16 -7.13
CA GLU A 289 -0.88 -34.40 -8.09
C GLU A 289 -1.60 -33.25 -7.39
N ASP A 290 -1.45 -32.05 -7.97
CA ASP A 290 -2.35 -30.92 -7.79
C ASP A 290 -3.73 -31.32 -8.34
N ASP A 291 -4.81 -31.05 -7.63
CA ASP A 291 -6.13 -30.90 -8.26
C ASP A 291 -7.03 -29.98 -7.42
N ASP A 292 -7.40 -28.87 -8.05
CA ASP A 292 -8.59 -28.09 -7.75
C ASP A 292 -9.81 -28.96 -8.10
N ALA A 293 -10.62 -29.34 -7.11
CA ALA A 293 -11.92 -29.97 -7.36
C ALA A 293 -12.99 -29.47 -6.37
N ASP A 294 -13.92 -28.70 -6.93
CA ASP A 294 -15.37 -28.76 -6.74
C ASP A 294 -15.93 -29.10 -5.35
N ASP A 295 -16.39 -28.05 -4.66
CA ASP A 295 -17.50 -28.17 -3.70
C ASP A 295 -18.76 -27.64 -4.38
N GLU A 296 -19.40 -28.56 -5.09
CA GLU A 296 -20.80 -28.56 -5.51
C GLU A 296 -21.67 -28.51 -4.23
N TYR A 297 -22.53 -27.50 -4.09
CA TYR A 297 -23.64 -27.55 -3.13
C TYR A 297 -24.94 -27.27 -3.86
N ALA A 298 -25.79 -28.29 -3.75
CA ALA A 298 -27.15 -28.43 -4.20
C ALA A 298 -28.00 -27.15 -4.15
N ASP A 299 -28.65 -26.89 -5.29
CA ASP A 299 -29.89 -26.13 -5.38
C ASP A 299 -30.95 -26.84 -4.52
N GLU A 300 -31.48 -26.14 -3.50
CA GLU A 300 -32.85 -26.37 -3.06
C GLU A 300 -33.74 -25.41 -3.85
N GLU A 301 -34.35 -25.95 -4.90
CA GLU A 301 -35.57 -25.43 -5.49
C GLU A 301 -36.65 -25.36 -4.40
N ASP A 302 -37.08 -24.16 -4.00
CA ASP A 302 -38.42 -23.97 -3.46
C ASP A 302 -39.26 -23.30 -4.54
N THR A 303 -40.04 -24.13 -5.20
CA THR A 303 -40.97 -23.82 -6.27
C THR A 303 -42.07 -22.87 -5.75
N GLY A 304 -42.24 -21.74 -6.42
CA GLY A 304 -43.36 -20.86 -6.19
C GLY A 304 -44.70 -21.53 -6.53
N GLU A 305 -45.70 -21.26 -5.71
CA GLU A 305 -47.10 -21.46 -6.06
C GLU A 305 -47.92 -20.23 -5.62
N GLU A 306 -48.28 -19.46 -6.64
CA GLU A 306 -49.47 -18.63 -6.89
C GLU A 306 -50.10 -17.73 -5.81
N ALA A 307 -50.27 -16.46 -6.20
CA ALA A 307 -51.18 -15.47 -5.63
C ALA A 307 -52.65 -15.76 -6.02
N ASP A 308 -53.63 -15.40 -5.19
CA ASP A 308 -54.40 -14.13 -5.24
C ASP A 308 -55.50 -14.12 -4.14
N PRO A 309 -56.38 -13.10 -3.98
CA PRO A 309 -56.61 -12.44 -2.69
C PRO A 309 -58.04 -12.63 -2.17
N ASP A 310 -58.34 -12.20 -0.94
CA ASP A 310 -59.65 -11.57 -0.68
C ASP A 310 -59.71 -10.82 0.65
N ILE A 311 -60.52 -9.77 0.59
CA ILE A 311 -60.67 -8.61 1.46
C ILE A 311 -61.69 -8.89 2.59
N GLN A 312 -61.44 -8.37 3.81
CA GLN A 312 -62.37 -7.61 4.68
C GLN A 312 -61.77 -7.50 6.10
N ARG A 313 -61.35 -6.32 6.59
CA ARG A 313 -62.08 -5.14 7.15
C ARG A 313 -62.49 -5.30 8.63
N ASP A 314 -62.37 -4.18 9.34
CA ASP A 314 -62.86 -3.81 10.69
C ASP A 314 -61.86 -4.09 11.83
N GLU A 315 -61.53 -3.20 12.77
CA GLU A 315 -61.92 -1.82 13.12
C GLU A 315 -60.80 -1.31 14.07
N ALA A 316 -60.29 -0.09 13.88
CA ALA A 316 -60.50 1.05 14.79
C ALA A 316 -60.15 0.80 16.27
N ASP A 317 -59.07 1.41 16.75
CA ASP A 317 -59.19 2.28 17.91
C ASP A 317 -58.05 3.31 17.96
N ALA A 318 -58.49 4.56 18.04
CA ALA A 318 -57.70 5.76 18.18
C ALA A 318 -57.26 5.92 19.64
N ASN A 319 -56.09 6.52 19.87
CA ASN A 319 -56.00 7.50 20.94
C ASN A 319 -54.99 8.59 20.58
N GLU A 320 -55.54 9.71 20.16
CA GLU A 320 -54.90 11.01 20.16
C GLU A 320 -54.56 11.41 21.59
N HIS A 321 -53.38 11.97 21.80
CA HIS A 321 -53.21 13.01 22.79
C HIS A 321 -52.18 14.02 22.27
N ASP A 322 -52.72 15.05 21.62
CA ASP A 322 -52.11 16.37 21.53
C ASP A 322 -51.81 16.90 22.93
N SER A 323 -50.65 17.57 23.12
CA SER A 323 -50.64 19.00 23.50
C SER A 323 -49.21 19.61 23.45
N GLU A 324 -49.09 20.59 22.57
CA GLU A 324 -48.57 21.94 22.82
C GLU A 324 -47.06 22.19 23.00
N LEU A 325 -46.45 22.67 21.90
CA LEU A 325 -45.40 23.71 21.92
C LEU A 325 -45.97 25.03 22.48
N PRO A 326 -45.13 25.85 23.13
CA PRO A 326 -45.28 27.30 23.05
C PRO A 326 -44.10 27.95 22.35
N SER A 327 -44.44 28.66 21.27
CA SER A 327 -43.67 29.73 20.63
C SER A 327 -43.89 31.07 21.37
N ARG A 328 -42.80 31.82 21.60
CA ARG A 328 -42.68 33.29 21.74
C ARG A 328 -41.17 33.60 21.90
N GLN A 329 -40.42 34.36 21.09
CA GLN A 329 -40.60 35.71 20.48
C GLN A 329 -41.10 36.74 21.50
N ASP A 330 -40.50 37.90 21.73
CA ASP A 330 -39.33 38.61 21.21
C ASP A 330 -38.97 39.68 22.28
N ASP A 331 -38.04 40.58 21.93
CA ASP A 331 -37.78 41.92 22.50
C ASP A 331 -36.70 41.98 23.60
N ASP A 332 -35.69 42.85 23.55
CA ASP A 332 -35.25 43.81 22.54
C ASP A 332 -33.91 44.43 23.00
N ALA A 333 -33.11 44.84 22.01
CA ALA A 333 -32.38 46.11 21.91
C ALA A 333 -31.30 46.48 22.97
N ASP A 334 -30.03 46.58 22.56
CA ASP A 334 -29.32 47.80 22.08
C ASP A 334 -28.47 48.35 23.26
N ASP A 335 -27.26 48.91 23.13
CA ASP A 335 -26.59 49.59 22.04
C ASP A 335 -25.10 49.85 22.41
N GLU A 336 -24.38 50.44 21.46
CA GLU A 336 -23.12 51.21 21.58
C GLU A 336 -21.78 50.53 21.22
N GLU A 337 -21.50 50.59 19.92
CA GLU A 337 -20.31 51.21 19.32
C GLU A 337 -19.38 52.01 20.27
N ARG A 338 -18.04 51.81 20.16
CA ARG A 338 -17.14 52.84 19.58
C ARG A 338 -15.66 52.41 19.50
N THR A 339 -15.12 52.52 18.28
CA THR A 339 -13.78 53.03 17.86
C THR A 339 -12.51 52.42 18.46
N GLY A 340 -11.60 51.87 17.65
CA GLY A 340 -10.56 52.61 16.91
C GLY A 340 -9.23 52.44 17.68
N ASP A 341 -8.02 52.36 17.11
CA ASP A 341 -7.50 52.69 15.80
C ASP A 341 -6.08 52.09 15.70
N GLU A 342 -5.59 52.02 14.47
CA GLU A 342 -4.20 51.88 13.99
C GLU A 342 -3.02 51.88 15.00
N ASN A 343 -2.05 50.96 14.78
CA ASN A 343 -0.74 51.45 14.39
C ASN A 343 0.13 50.46 13.60
N ARG A 344 0.81 51.08 12.65
CA ARG A 344 1.67 50.59 11.56
C ARG A 344 3.15 50.77 11.97
N ARG A 345 4.05 50.16 11.18
CA ARG A 345 5.54 50.35 11.10
C ARG A 345 6.34 49.29 11.88
N VAL A 346 7.43 48.70 11.38
CA VAL A 346 8.35 48.94 10.24
C VAL A 346 8.67 47.62 9.57
#